data_AF-A0A927GJM9-F1
#
_entry.id   AF-A0A927GJM9-F1
#
_cell.length_a   1.000
_cell.length_b   1.000
_cell.length_c   1.000
_cell.angle_alpha   90.00
_cell.angle_beta   90.00
_cell.angle_gamma   90.00
#
_symmetry.space_group_name_H-M   'P 1'
#
loop_
_entity.id
_entity.type
_entity.pdbx_description
1 polymer ?
#
loop_
_entity_poly.entity_id
_entity_poly.type
_entity_poly.pdbx_seq_one_letter_code
_entity_poly.pdbx_strand_id
1 'polypeptide(L)'
;MGGSLGTAGSSGPDNRPAGQRRWLPSITAGVAVAWEKLRGLWGKPQATPQASLTYELYTQDSVLVKRATCSLSATGEAEWQQLQQGFRAREGGYVQVYLANASATNAWFDDLQAEVFPVLTQQENHYDPFGQNLPEIELTSATDRKEQYTGQEKVDEFGLSLADYNPQYYDFQLGCFQGIDADVASYISQSPYNYCLNNSVGHADPDGKNPRYLV
;
A
#
# COMPACT_ATOMS: atom_id res chain seq x y z
N MET A 1 -44.24 60.86 -36.37
CA MET A 1 -45.41 59.98 -36.59
C MET A 1 -45.41 58.94 -35.47
N GLY A 2 -46.52 58.86 -34.71
CA GLY A 2 -46.83 57.83 -33.71
C GLY A 2 -46.10 57.93 -32.36
N GLY A 3 -46.73 58.03 -31.19
CA GLY A 3 -48.14 57.89 -30.83
C GLY A 3 -48.44 58.43 -29.42
N SER A 4 -49.66 58.95 -29.30
CA SER A 4 -50.36 59.57 -28.14
C SER A 4 -50.78 58.51 -27.11
N LEU A 5 -50.49 58.70 -25.81
CA LEU A 5 -51.40 59.22 -24.74
C LEU A 5 -52.89 58.85 -24.82
N GLY A 6 -53.35 58.22 -23.73
CA GLY A 6 -54.73 58.03 -23.28
C GLY A 6 -54.79 56.81 -22.35
N THR A 7 -55.54 56.72 -21.25
CA THR A 7 -56.55 57.57 -20.61
C THR A 7 -56.87 56.96 -19.24
N ALA A 8 -57.27 57.79 -18.29
CA ALA A 8 -57.83 57.37 -17.00
C ALA A 8 -59.30 56.92 -17.12
N GLY A 9 -59.72 56.01 -16.25
CA GLY A 9 -61.13 55.67 -15.95
C GLY A 9 -61.14 54.84 -14.65
N SER A 10 -61.43 55.46 -13.50
CA SER A 10 -62.76 55.65 -12.88
C SER A 10 -63.18 54.48 -11.97
N SER A 11 -62.93 54.73 -10.68
CA SER A 11 -63.56 54.24 -9.44
C SER A 11 -64.91 53.51 -9.49
N GLY A 12 -65.01 52.46 -8.66
CA GLY A 12 -66.22 51.98 -7.98
C GLY A 12 -65.85 51.31 -6.63
N PRO A 13 -66.70 51.39 -5.58
CA PRO A 13 -66.35 51.24 -4.14
C PRO A 13 -66.49 49.76 -3.66
N ASP A 14 -66.24 49.29 -2.43
CA ASP A 14 -66.46 49.81 -1.08
C ASP A 14 -65.87 48.83 0.00
N ASN A 15 -65.60 49.35 1.22
CA ASN A 15 -65.71 48.75 2.59
C ASN A 15 -65.39 47.25 2.83
N ARG A 16 -64.56 46.73 3.77
CA ARG A 16 -64.22 46.98 5.21
C ARG A 16 -63.42 45.72 5.72
N PRO A 17 -63.00 45.56 6.99
CA PRO A 17 -62.29 46.42 7.94
C PRO A 17 -61.01 45.71 8.52
N ALA A 18 -60.37 46.36 9.50
CA ALA A 18 -59.06 46.06 10.08
C ALA A 18 -58.87 44.69 10.77
N GLY A 19 -57.72 44.05 10.51
CA GLY A 19 -57.14 42.94 11.28
C GLY A 19 -55.65 43.21 11.55
N GLN A 20 -55.22 43.00 12.79
CA GLN A 20 -54.04 43.57 13.43
C GLN A 20 -52.67 42.99 12.98
N ARG A 21 -51.67 43.89 13.06
CA ARG A 21 -50.18 43.78 13.06
C ARG A 21 -49.61 42.39 13.40
N ARG A 22 -48.51 41.93 12.81
CA ARG A 22 -47.10 42.37 13.02
C ARG A 22 -46.21 41.41 12.19
N TRP A 23 -45.09 41.84 11.59
CA TRP A 23 -43.74 41.74 12.16
C TRP A 23 -42.86 42.92 11.73
N LEU A 24 -41.97 43.32 12.64
CA LEU A 24 -41.10 44.51 12.61
C LEU A 24 -39.83 44.29 11.76
N PRO A 25 -39.14 45.37 11.32
CA PRO A 25 -37.84 45.25 10.68
C PRO A 25 -36.75 44.85 11.70
N SER A 26 -35.80 44.00 11.30
CA SER A 26 -34.58 43.76 12.06
C SER A 26 -33.39 44.45 11.39
N ILE A 27 -32.76 45.38 12.10
CA ILE A 27 -31.45 45.91 11.75
C ILE A 27 -30.46 45.17 12.66
N THR A 28 -29.57 44.39 12.06
CA THR A 28 -28.46 43.77 12.77
C THR A 28 -27.18 44.47 12.36
N ALA A 29 -26.56 45.19 13.29
CA ALA A 29 -25.18 45.64 13.16
C ALA A 29 -24.31 44.70 14.00
N GLY A 30 -23.49 43.90 13.34
CA GLY A 30 -22.47 43.07 13.99
C GLY A 30 -21.13 43.40 13.38
N VAL A 31 -20.17 43.84 14.19
CA VAL A 31 -18.77 43.85 13.77
C VAL A 31 -18.27 42.42 13.95
N ALA A 32 -18.19 41.67 12.86
CA ALA A 32 -17.41 40.45 12.84
C ALA A 32 -15.94 40.85 12.78
N VAL A 33 -15.29 40.89 13.94
CA VAL A 33 -13.83 40.90 13.97
C VAL A 33 -13.41 39.47 13.67
N ALA A 34 -13.07 39.20 12.41
CA ALA A 34 -12.36 37.99 12.05
C ALA A 34 -11.01 38.02 12.79
N TRP A 35 -10.91 37.28 13.89
CA TRP A 35 -9.68 37.16 14.69
C TRP A 35 -8.48 36.73 13.80
N GLU A 36 -8.73 36.02 12.70
CA GLU A 36 -7.75 35.69 11.68
C GLU A 36 -7.10 36.90 10.98
N LYS A 37 -7.77 38.06 10.91
CA LYS A 37 -7.24 39.29 10.31
C LYS A 37 -6.51 40.21 11.29
N LEU A 38 -6.57 39.96 12.61
CA LEU A 38 -5.89 40.76 13.62
C LEU A 38 -4.50 40.23 14.01
N ARG A 39 -4.10 39.03 13.53
CA ARG A 39 -2.78 38.44 13.83
C ARG A 39 -1.59 39.29 13.36
N GLY A 40 -1.81 40.29 12.50
CA GLY A 40 -0.76 41.15 11.96
C GLY A 40 -0.46 42.42 12.74
N LEU A 41 -1.07 42.67 13.91
CA LEU A 41 -0.97 44.00 14.54
C LEU A 41 0.23 44.23 15.46
N TRP A 42 0.91 43.20 15.99
CA TRP A 42 2.08 43.41 16.87
C TRP A 42 3.17 42.32 16.79
N GLY A 43 3.39 41.77 15.59
CA GLY A 43 4.53 40.90 15.29
C GLY A 43 4.68 40.78 13.78
N LYS A 44 5.90 40.94 13.25
CA LYS A 44 6.14 40.65 11.83
C LYS A 44 5.79 39.17 11.59
N PRO A 45 4.97 38.80 10.58
CA PRO A 45 4.80 37.40 10.23
C PRO A 45 6.19 36.83 9.90
N GLN A 46 6.63 35.88 10.71
CA GLN A 46 7.93 35.26 10.56
C GLN A 46 7.82 34.24 9.43
N ALA A 47 8.45 34.49 8.29
CA ALA A 47 8.33 33.62 7.11
C ALA A 47 8.57 32.15 7.50
N THR A 48 7.67 31.25 7.08
CA THR A 48 7.75 29.82 7.42
C THR A 48 9.10 29.23 6.97
N PRO A 49 9.82 28.49 7.84
CA PRO A 49 11.09 27.91 7.45
C PRO A 49 10.93 26.87 6.33
N GLN A 50 11.85 26.85 5.37
CA GLN A 50 11.89 25.87 4.29
C GLN A 50 12.88 24.76 4.65
N ALA A 51 12.51 23.95 5.64
CA ALA A 51 13.29 22.81 6.08
C ALA A 51 12.98 21.54 5.27
N SER A 52 13.97 20.69 5.05
CA SER A 52 13.79 19.39 4.40
C SER A 52 14.75 18.33 4.92
N LEU A 53 14.30 17.08 4.84
CA LEU A 53 15.05 15.87 5.11
C LEU A 53 15.20 15.09 3.80
N THR A 54 16.44 14.89 3.37
CA THR A 54 16.76 14.17 2.12
C THR A 54 17.52 12.90 2.45
N TYR A 55 17.13 11.82 1.78
CA TYR A 55 17.84 10.54 1.85
C TYR A 55 18.31 10.13 0.47
N GLU A 56 19.53 9.63 0.42
CA GLU A 56 20.19 9.15 -0.79
C GLU A 56 20.73 7.74 -0.54
N LEU A 57 20.20 6.77 -1.28
CA LEU A 57 20.64 5.38 -1.26
C LEU A 57 21.69 5.18 -2.36
N TYR A 58 22.85 4.65 -1.96
CA TYR A 58 23.95 4.31 -2.85
C TYR A 58 24.24 2.82 -2.82
N THR A 59 24.81 2.29 -3.91
CA THR A 59 25.45 0.98 -3.93
C THR A 59 26.78 1.02 -3.16
N GLN A 60 27.41 -0.15 -2.94
CA GLN A 60 28.76 -0.22 -2.36
C GLN A 60 29.81 0.58 -3.15
N ASP A 61 29.64 0.71 -4.47
CA ASP A 61 30.53 1.44 -5.37
C ASP A 61 30.20 2.94 -5.47
N SER A 62 29.42 3.48 -4.52
CA SER A 62 29.03 4.89 -4.48
C SER A 62 28.18 5.37 -5.67
N VAL A 63 27.45 4.46 -6.33
CA VAL A 63 26.48 4.83 -7.38
C VAL A 63 25.13 5.13 -6.75
N LEU A 64 24.55 6.30 -7.05
CA LEU A 64 23.23 6.70 -6.53
C LEU A 64 22.12 5.81 -7.13
N VAL A 65 21.43 5.08 -6.27
CA VAL A 65 20.29 4.22 -6.62
C VAL A 65 18.98 4.99 -6.54
N LYS A 66 18.78 5.74 -5.45
CA LYS A 66 17.51 6.44 -5.20
C LYS A 66 17.71 7.65 -4.30
N ARG A 67 17.00 8.73 -4.59
CA ARG A 67 16.89 9.93 -3.75
C ARG A 67 15.42 10.21 -3.44
N ALA A 68 15.11 10.58 -2.20
CA ALA A 68 13.84 11.21 -1.87
C ALA A 68 14.01 12.30 -0.82
N THR A 69 13.14 13.29 -0.89
CA THR A 69 13.15 14.47 -0.03
C THR A 69 11.76 14.65 0.57
N CYS A 70 11.72 14.79 1.89
CA CYS A 70 10.54 15.18 2.65
C CYS A 70 10.72 16.62 3.13
N SER A 71 9.87 17.53 2.68
CA SER A 71 9.93 18.94 3.07
C SER A 71 8.92 19.26 4.15
N LEU A 72 9.25 20.21 5.02
CA LEU A 72 8.34 20.79 5.99
C LEU A 72 7.10 21.35 5.28
N SER A 73 5.93 21.10 5.85
CA SER A 73 4.69 21.65 5.30
C SER A 73 4.62 23.15 5.57
N ALA A 74 4.00 23.91 4.65
CA ALA A 74 3.86 25.37 4.78
C ALA A 74 2.88 25.81 5.89
N THR A 75 2.38 24.88 6.71
CA THR A 75 1.27 25.10 7.64
C THR A 75 1.70 24.70 9.05
N GLY A 76 2.29 25.63 9.80
CA GLY A 76 2.57 25.40 11.23
C GLY A 76 3.76 26.21 11.74
N GLU A 77 3.56 27.48 12.10
CA GLU A 77 4.62 28.35 12.64
C GLU A 77 4.98 28.06 14.11
N ALA A 78 4.48 26.98 14.73
CA ALA A 78 4.69 26.73 16.16
C ALA A 78 4.67 25.27 16.62
N GLU A 79 4.53 24.28 15.72
CA GLU A 79 4.38 22.87 16.10
C GLU A 79 5.48 22.00 15.49
N TRP A 80 5.92 21.00 16.26
CA TRP A 80 6.86 19.99 15.79
C TRP A 80 6.22 19.14 14.69
N GLN A 81 6.92 18.97 13.57
CA GLN A 81 6.50 18.10 12.48
C GLN A 81 7.51 16.98 12.28
N GLN A 82 7.03 15.73 12.25
CA GLN A 82 7.87 14.59 11.94
C GLN A 82 8.13 14.52 10.43
N LEU A 83 9.39 14.56 10.03
CA LEU A 83 9.83 14.27 8.67
C LEU A 83 10.39 12.84 8.66
N GLN A 84 9.80 11.97 7.86
CA GLN A 84 10.21 10.56 7.78
C GLN A 84 10.23 10.11 6.33
N GLN A 85 11.25 9.32 5.99
CA GLN A 85 11.38 8.68 4.69
C GLN A 85 11.97 7.28 4.87
N GLY A 86 11.52 6.34 4.05
CA GLY A 86 12.06 4.97 4.02
C GLY A 86 12.25 4.46 2.60
N PHE A 87 13.14 3.48 2.45
CA PHE A 87 13.39 2.78 1.20
C PHE A 87 13.67 1.31 1.48
N ARG A 88 13.34 0.47 0.50
CA ARG A 88 13.83 -0.90 0.44
C ARG A 88 15.10 -0.92 -0.41
N ALA A 89 16.23 -1.28 0.19
CA ALA A 89 17.45 -1.58 -0.55
C ALA A 89 17.32 -2.98 -1.18
N ARG A 90 17.61 -3.09 -2.48
CA ARG A 90 17.62 -4.39 -3.19
C ARG A 90 19.00 -5.04 -3.20
N GLU A 91 20.04 -4.24 -2.98
CA GLU A 91 21.44 -4.63 -3.03
C GLU A 91 22.18 -4.00 -1.86
N GLY A 92 23.37 -4.52 -1.54
CA GLY A 92 24.24 -3.96 -0.52
C GLY A 92 24.69 -2.55 -0.87
N GLY A 93 24.78 -1.68 0.13
CA GLY A 93 25.11 -0.28 -0.08
C GLY A 93 25.06 0.55 1.20
N TYR A 94 24.99 1.86 1.05
CA TYR A 94 24.91 2.79 2.17
C TYR A 94 23.91 3.92 1.90
N VAL A 95 23.43 4.54 2.97
CA VAL A 95 22.48 5.66 2.92
C VAL A 95 23.15 6.91 3.46
N GLN A 96 22.97 8.03 2.76
CA GLN A 96 23.31 9.35 3.26
C GLN A 96 22.04 10.13 3.57
N VAL A 97 22.00 10.76 4.74
CA VAL A 97 20.85 11.52 5.24
C VAL A 97 21.27 12.97 5.44
N TYR A 98 20.53 13.89 4.83
CA TYR A 98 20.80 15.31 4.83
C TYR A 98 19.62 16.07 5.41
N LEU A 99 19.92 16.98 6.34
CA LEU A 99 18.98 17.97 6.85
C LEU A 99 19.37 19.33 6.26
N ALA A 100 18.42 20.01 5.64
CA ALA A 100 18.66 21.30 5.03
C ALA A 100 17.58 22.30 5.44
N ASN A 101 17.97 23.57 5.56
CA ASN A 101 17.06 24.69 5.64
C ASN A 101 17.42 25.67 4.52
N ALA A 102 16.54 25.80 3.54
CA ALA A 102 16.73 26.66 2.38
C ALA A 102 16.24 28.11 2.62
N SER A 103 15.69 28.40 3.80
CA SER A 103 15.15 29.72 4.15
C SER A 103 16.08 30.50 5.07
N ALA A 104 15.91 31.82 5.09
CA ALA A 104 16.58 32.71 6.05
C ALA A 104 15.98 32.62 7.47
N THR A 105 14.82 31.98 7.62
CA THR A 105 14.20 31.75 8.93
C THR A 105 14.82 30.51 9.57
N ASN A 106 15.14 30.58 10.87
CA ASN A 106 15.67 29.43 11.59
C ASN A 106 14.68 28.26 11.61
N ALA A 107 15.21 27.06 11.41
CA ALA A 107 14.52 25.79 11.59
C ALA A 107 15.31 24.97 12.62
N TRP A 108 14.62 24.37 13.58
CA TRP A 108 15.23 23.49 14.57
C TRP A 108 14.85 22.04 14.25
N PHE A 109 15.78 21.14 14.50
CA PHE A 109 15.64 19.71 14.25
C PHE A 109 16.00 18.98 15.54
N ASP A 110 15.24 17.96 15.89
CA ASP A 110 15.49 17.11 17.05
C ASP A 110 15.17 15.65 16.70
N ASP A 111 15.65 14.71 17.51
CA ASP A 111 15.37 13.27 17.41
C ASP A 111 15.68 12.65 16.03
N LEU A 112 16.82 12.99 15.41
CA LEU A 112 17.26 12.32 14.18
C LEU A 112 17.59 10.85 14.46
N GLN A 113 16.80 9.96 13.86
CA GLN A 113 16.98 8.51 13.96
C GLN A 113 17.11 7.89 12.57
N ALA A 114 18.04 6.94 12.44
CA ALA A 114 18.24 6.14 11.25
C ALA A 114 18.22 4.66 11.65
N GLU A 115 17.18 3.95 11.21
CA GLU A 115 16.99 2.53 11.52
C GLU A 115 17.11 1.69 10.26
N VAL A 116 17.86 0.59 10.36
CA VAL A 116 18.00 -0.41 9.29
C VAL A 116 17.26 -1.66 9.72
N PHE A 117 16.17 -1.96 9.02
CA PHE A 117 15.43 -3.21 9.22
C PHE A 117 15.95 -4.24 8.22
N PRO A 118 16.66 -5.31 8.67
CA PRO A 118 16.97 -6.41 7.78
C PRO A 118 15.67 -7.06 7.33
N VAL A 119 15.56 -7.38 6.03
CA VAL A 119 14.50 -8.29 5.59
C VAL A 119 14.88 -9.65 6.16
N LEU A 120 14.18 -10.09 7.20
CA LEU A 120 14.36 -11.43 7.75
C LEU A 120 13.79 -12.42 6.74
N THR A 121 14.67 -13.12 6.00
CA THR A 121 14.25 -14.30 5.26
C THR A 121 13.85 -15.36 6.28
N GLN A 122 12.55 -15.63 6.37
CA GLN A 122 12.02 -16.66 7.27
C GLN A 122 12.27 -18.06 6.72
N GLN A 123 12.28 -18.23 5.40
CA GLN A 123 12.50 -19.54 4.79
C GLN A 123 12.98 -19.42 3.34
N GLU A 124 13.98 -20.21 2.98
CA GLU A 124 14.45 -20.47 1.62
C GLU A 124 14.57 -21.98 1.46
N ASN A 125 13.77 -22.55 0.56
CA ASN A 125 13.80 -23.98 0.27
C ASN A 125 14.31 -24.18 -1.15
N HIS A 126 15.10 -25.23 -1.34
CA HIS A 126 15.57 -25.65 -2.65
C HIS A 126 15.08 -27.07 -2.91
N TYR A 127 14.58 -27.29 -4.12
CA TYR A 127 13.99 -28.55 -4.50
C TYR A 127 14.71 -29.11 -5.72
N ASP A 128 14.78 -30.44 -5.79
CA ASP A 128 15.04 -31.10 -7.07
C ASP A 128 13.82 -30.94 -8.02
N PRO A 129 13.91 -31.40 -9.28
CA PRO A 129 12.81 -31.28 -10.22
C PRO A 129 11.49 -31.92 -9.77
N PHE A 130 11.51 -32.91 -8.88
CA PHE A 130 10.31 -33.61 -8.41
C PHE A 130 9.86 -33.13 -7.02
N GLY A 131 10.46 -32.07 -6.48
CA GLY A 131 10.04 -31.47 -5.22
C GLY A 131 10.71 -32.03 -3.97
N GLN A 132 11.74 -32.87 -4.12
CA GLN A 132 12.53 -33.32 -2.97
C GLN A 132 13.40 -32.15 -2.46
N ASN A 133 13.26 -31.83 -1.16
CA ASN A 133 14.07 -30.81 -0.49
C ASN A 133 15.57 -31.14 -0.56
N LEU A 134 16.39 -30.10 -0.71
CA LEU A 134 17.84 -30.14 -0.75
C LEU A 134 18.41 -29.50 0.54
N PRO A 135 18.39 -30.20 1.69
CA PRO A 135 18.57 -29.61 3.02
C PRO A 135 19.93 -28.94 3.25
N GLU A 136 20.96 -29.29 2.45
CA GLU A 136 22.31 -28.72 2.59
C GLU A 136 22.38 -27.24 2.19
N ILE A 137 21.44 -26.76 1.37
CA ILE A 137 21.40 -25.40 0.85
C ILE A 137 20.16 -24.62 1.31
N GLU A 138 19.33 -25.18 2.19
CA GLU A 138 18.13 -24.51 2.70
C GLU A 138 18.44 -23.52 3.83
N LEU A 139 17.62 -22.47 3.92
CA LEU A 139 17.60 -21.54 5.04
C LEU A 139 16.26 -21.69 5.76
N THR A 140 16.23 -22.35 6.91
CA THR A 140 15.01 -22.50 7.72
C THR A 140 15.07 -21.58 8.95
N SER A 141 13.99 -20.86 9.26
CA SER A 141 13.83 -20.12 10.53
C SER A 141 13.03 -20.95 11.56
N ALA A 142 12.77 -20.37 12.72
CA ALA A 142 12.03 -21.03 13.81
C ALA A 142 10.58 -21.43 13.46
N THR A 143 10.03 -20.94 12.35
CA THR A 143 8.68 -21.28 11.88
C THR A 143 8.77 -21.79 10.45
N ASP A 144 8.56 -23.09 10.28
CA ASP A 144 8.51 -23.74 8.98
C ASP A 144 7.15 -23.50 8.32
N ARG A 145 7.16 -22.95 7.10
CA ARG A 145 5.97 -22.82 6.26
C ARG A 145 5.70 -24.17 5.61
N LYS A 146 4.51 -24.71 5.87
CA LYS A 146 4.08 -25.99 5.33
C LYS A 146 3.72 -25.97 3.84
N GLU A 147 3.24 -24.83 3.34
CA GLU A 147 3.04 -24.64 1.90
C GLU A 147 4.41 -24.58 1.21
N GLN A 148 4.75 -25.63 0.47
CA GLN A 148 6.06 -25.86 -0.10
C GLN A 148 5.98 -26.07 -1.61
N TYR A 149 6.59 -27.12 -2.14
CA TYR A 149 6.72 -27.39 -3.56
C TYR A 149 5.39 -27.27 -4.31
N THR A 150 5.37 -26.46 -5.38
CA THR A 150 4.17 -26.11 -6.19
C THR A 150 2.97 -25.56 -5.41
N GLY A 151 3.17 -25.12 -4.16
CA GLY A 151 2.12 -24.54 -3.31
C GLY A 151 1.31 -25.55 -2.50
N GLN A 152 1.68 -26.83 -2.51
CA GLN A 152 0.99 -27.86 -1.71
C GLN A 152 1.54 -27.94 -0.28
N GLU A 153 0.71 -28.43 0.63
CA GLU A 153 1.08 -28.58 2.04
C GLU A 153 1.95 -29.83 2.26
N LYS A 154 3.12 -29.64 2.87
CA LYS A 154 3.98 -30.72 3.35
C LYS A 154 3.34 -31.42 4.55
N VAL A 155 3.32 -32.75 4.50
CA VAL A 155 2.76 -33.61 5.55
C VAL A 155 3.89 -34.20 6.39
N ASP A 156 4.15 -33.60 7.55
CA ASP A 156 5.25 -34.02 8.44
C ASP A 156 4.87 -35.12 9.45
N GLU A 157 3.58 -35.47 9.54
CA GLU A 157 3.02 -36.32 10.60
C GLU A 157 3.59 -37.74 10.64
N PHE A 158 4.02 -38.25 9.48
CA PHE A 158 4.50 -39.62 9.33
C PHE A 158 6.02 -39.72 9.19
N GLY A 159 6.74 -38.59 9.23
CA GLY A 159 8.18 -38.55 8.92
C GLY A 159 8.51 -39.00 7.49
N LEU A 160 7.52 -38.95 6.60
CA LEU A 160 7.64 -39.27 5.18
C LEU A 160 7.71 -37.96 4.38
N SER A 161 8.39 -37.97 3.24
CA SER A 161 8.45 -36.81 2.35
C SER A 161 7.19 -36.73 1.50
N LEU A 162 6.05 -36.41 2.13
CA LEU A 162 4.75 -36.34 1.49
C LEU A 162 4.24 -34.91 1.36
N ALA A 163 3.45 -34.67 0.33
CA ALA A 163 2.60 -33.49 0.20
C ALA A 163 1.15 -33.86 -0.04
N ASP A 164 0.24 -33.06 0.50
CA ASP A 164 -1.19 -33.18 0.28
C ASP A 164 -1.56 -32.59 -1.08
N TYR A 165 -1.95 -33.47 -2.01
CA TYR A 165 -2.51 -33.14 -3.31
C TYR A 165 -3.93 -33.69 -3.39
N ASN A 166 -4.86 -33.10 -2.64
CA ASN A 166 -6.25 -33.54 -2.54
C ASN A 166 -6.84 -33.95 -3.91
N PRO A 167 -7.21 -35.23 -4.13
CA PRO A 167 -7.59 -36.24 -3.12
C PRO A 167 -6.52 -37.25 -2.67
N GLN A 168 -5.25 -37.08 -3.06
CA GLN A 168 -4.18 -38.06 -2.80
C GLN A 168 -2.93 -37.41 -2.21
N TYR A 169 -1.99 -38.25 -1.76
CA TYR A 169 -0.67 -37.79 -1.33
C TYR A 169 0.34 -37.98 -2.46
N TYR A 170 1.22 -37.00 -2.60
CA TYR A 170 2.39 -37.08 -3.47
C TYR A 170 3.62 -37.45 -2.64
N ASP A 171 4.42 -38.40 -3.15
CA ASP A 171 5.66 -38.83 -2.51
C ASP A 171 6.86 -38.23 -3.26
N PHE A 172 7.55 -37.30 -2.60
CA PHE A 172 8.71 -36.59 -3.15
C PHE A 172 9.90 -37.51 -3.41
N GLN A 173 10.06 -38.60 -2.65
CA GLN A 173 11.18 -39.53 -2.83
C GLN A 173 10.97 -40.41 -4.07
N LEU A 174 9.73 -40.80 -4.32
CA LEU A 174 9.37 -41.64 -5.48
C LEU A 174 9.08 -40.83 -6.74
N GLY A 175 8.75 -39.54 -6.59
CA GLY A 175 8.28 -38.71 -7.69
C GLY A 175 6.91 -39.16 -8.24
N CYS A 176 6.12 -39.87 -7.43
CA CYS A 176 4.85 -40.48 -7.83
C CYS A 176 3.73 -40.17 -6.81
N PHE A 177 2.49 -40.25 -7.24
CA PHE A 177 1.35 -40.26 -6.31
C PHE A 177 1.21 -41.59 -5.59
N GLN A 178 0.71 -41.56 -4.35
CA GLN A 178 0.38 -42.77 -3.59
C GLN A 178 -0.96 -43.39 -4.01
N GLY A 179 -1.86 -42.56 -4.57
CA GLY A 179 -3.16 -42.95 -5.08
C GLY A 179 -3.18 -43.12 -6.60
N ILE A 180 -4.23 -43.78 -7.10
CA ILE A 180 -4.55 -43.77 -8.52
C ILE A 180 -5.14 -42.41 -8.86
N ASP A 181 -4.57 -41.75 -9.86
CA ASP A 181 -5.08 -40.49 -10.42
C ASP A 181 -6.55 -40.65 -10.84
N ALA A 182 -7.38 -39.72 -10.37
CA ALA A 182 -8.81 -39.71 -10.67
C ALA A 182 -9.11 -39.51 -12.18
N ASP A 183 -8.17 -38.94 -12.94
CA ASP A 183 -8.27 -38.71 -14.39
C ASP A 183 -7.35 -39.64 -15.21
N VAL A 184 -6.98 -40.80 -14.65
CA VAL A 184 -6.16 -41.82 -15.34
C VAL A 184 -6.67 -42.18 -16.74
N ALA A 185 -7.99 -42.13 -16.96
CA ALA A 185 -8.62 -42.44 -18.24
C ALA A 185 -8.25 -41.45 -19.35
N SER A 186 -7.93 -40.20 -19.01
CA SER A 186 -7.47 -39.20 -19.97
C SER A 186 -6.01 -39.42 -20.40
N TYR A 187 -5.24 -40.17 -19.60
CA TYR A 187 -3.80 -40.40 -19.78
C TYR A 187 -3.47 -41.90 -19.89
N ILE A 188 -4.13 -42.61 -20.81
CA ILE A 188 -4.01 -44.08 -20.99
C ILE A 188 -2.56 -44.57 -21.21
N SER A 189 -1.69 -43.72 -21.75
CA SER A 189 -0.27 -44.05 -21.98
C SER A 189 0.64 -43.83 -20.78
N GLN A 190 0.12 -43.23 -19.70
CA GLN A 190 0.86 -42.92 -18.48
C GLN A 190 0.52 -43.91 -17.36
N SER A 191 1.43 -44.00 -16.39
CA SER A 191 1.15 -44.74 -15.16
C SER A 191 -0.01 -44.09 -14.39
N PRO A 192 -0.92 -44.86 -13.77
CA PRO A 192 -1.95 -44.34 -12.88
C PRO A 192 -1.43 -43.55 -11.68
N TYR A 193 -0.13 -43.65 -11.38
CA TYR A 193 0.55 -42.99 -10.27
C TYR A 193 1.48 -41.85 -10.71
N ASN A 194 1.42 -41.49 -12.00
CA ASN A 194 2.33 -40.53 -12.59
C ASN A 194 2.12 -39.10 -12.05
N TYR A 195 3.22 -38.38 -11.82
CA TYR A 195 3.20 -36.95 -11.54
C TYR A 195 3.65 -36.14 -12.75
N CYS A 196 2.87 -35.12 -13.12
CA CYS A 196 3.24 -34.12 -14.13
C CYS A 196 3.73 -34.69 -15.47
N LEU A 197 3.20 -35.83 -15.93
CA LEU A 197 3.64 -36.51 -17.18
C LEU A 197 5.13 -36.87 -17.19
N ASN A 198 5.73 -37.09 -16.01
CA ASN A 198 7.19 -37.24 -15.80
C ASN A 198 8.01 -36.02 -16.21
N ASN A 199 7.39 -34.84 -16.28
CA ASN A 199 8.05 -33.58 -16.59
C ASN A 199 7.49 -32.46 -15.70
N SER A 200 7.87 -32.50 -14.43
CA SER A 200 7.52 -31.53 -13.38
C SER A 200 8.21 -30.17 -13.51
N VAL A 201 9.18 -30.04 -14.43
CA VAL A 201 9.77 -28.74 -14.78
C VAL A 201 8.89 -27.99 -15.78
N GLY A 202 8.27 -28.72 -16.73
CA GLY A 202 7.40 -28.15 -17.76
C GLY A 202 5.91 -28.15 -17.40
N HIS A 203 5.50 -28.95 -16.42
CA HIS A 203 4.11 -29.07 -15.98
C HIS A 203 4.00 -28.93 -14.47
N ALA A 204 2.88 -28.39 -14.02
CA ALA A 204 2.45 -28.45 -12.64
C ALA A 204 1.07 -29.10 -12.57
N ASP A 205 0.79 -29.82 -11.50
CA ASP A 205 -0.51 -30.46 -11.26
C ASP A 205 -1.13 -29.89 -9.98
N PRO A 206 -1.83 -28.73 -10.04
CA PRO A 206 -2.34 -28.06 -8.85
C PRO A 206 -3.49 -28.80 -8.16
N ASP A 207 -4.22 -29.64 -8.89
CA ASP A 207 -5.40 -30.38 -8.42
C ASP A 207 -5.16 -31.89 -8.25
N GLY A 208 -3.92 -32.35 -8.49
CA GLY A 208 -3.50 -33.73 -8.34
C GLY A 208 -4.16 -34.68 -9.34
N LYS A 209 -4.62 -34.16 -10.48
CA LYS A 209 -5.40 -34.88 -11.50
C LYS A 209 -5.07 -34.47 -12.92
N ASN A 210 -4.78 -33.19 -13.14
CA ASN A 210 -4.60 -32.69 -14.50
C ASN A 210 -3.37 -31.78 -14.59
N PRO A 211 -2.24 -32.32 -15.06
CA PRO A 211 -1.03 -31.56 -15.33
C PRO A 211 -1.29 -30.42 -16.32
N ARG A 212 -0.98 -29.19 -15.90
CA ARG A 212 -1.04 -27.98 -16.71
C ARG A 212 0.36 -27.54 -17.09
N TYR A 213 0.51 -27.09 -18.34
CA TYR A 213 1.76 -26.48 -18.81
C TYR A 213 2.06 -25.22 -18.02
N LEU A 214 3.32 -25.09 -17.60
CA LEU A 214 3.87 -23.84 -17.09
C LEU A 214 4.27 -23.00 -18.32
N VAL A 215 3.68 -21.80 -18.45
CA VAL A 215 3.87 -20.86 -19.58
C VAL A 215 4.94 -19.84 -19.24
#